data_AF-A0A3D5ABA9-F1
#
_entry.id   AF-A0A3D5ABA9-F1
#
_cell.length_a   1.000
_cell.length_b   1.000
_cell.length_c   1.000
_cell.angle_alpha   90.00
_cell.angle_beta   90.00
_cell.angle_gamma   90.00
#
_symmetry.space_group_name_H-M   'P 1'
#
loop_
_entity.id
_entity.type
_entity.pdbx_description
1 polymer ?
#
loop_
_entity_poly.entity_id
_entity_poly.type
_entity_poly.pdbx_seq_one_letter_code
_entity_poly.pdbx_strand_id
1 'polypeptide(L)' 'MEKVTAEMYDQDPDRYTLVSGHEEGAPTCPYGNMQQWVGYDRVEEKFIRFTKSVFKQLIQEKENE' A
#
# COMPACT_ATOMS: atom_id res chain seq x y z
N MET A 1 1.00 -8.79 -8.15
CA MET A 1 0.55 -8.08 -6.93
C MET A 1 -0.93 -7.81 -7.05
N GLU A 2 -1.72 -8.19 -6.04
CA GLU A 2 -3.16 -7.97 -6.05
C GLU A 2 -3.49 -6.47 -6.01
N LYS A 3 -4.57 -6.09 -6.69
CA LYS A 3 -5.00 -4.69 -6.77
C LYS A 3 -6.20 -4.46 -5.87
N VAL A 4 -6.08 -3.56 -4.90
CA VAL A 4 -7.17 -3.14 -4.02
C VAL A 4 -7.80 -1.85 -4.55
N THR A 5 -9.11 -1.89 -4.80
CA THR A 5 -9.90 -0.72 -5.24
C THR A 5 -10.40 0.09 -4.05
N ALA A 6 -10.97 1.27 -4.32
CA ALA A 6 -11.62 2.07 -3.27
C ALA A 6 -12.78 1.29 -2.63
N GLU A 7 -13.62 0.65 -3.43
CA GLU A 7 -14.75 -0.16 -2.95
C GLU A 7 -14.30 -1.31 -2.02
N MET A 8 -13.17 -1.96 -2.32
CA MET A 8 -12.61 -3.01 -1.46
C MET A 8 -12.02 -2.43 -0.17
N TYR A 9 -11.32 -1.29 -0.28
CA TYR A 9 -10.74 -0.61 0.88
C TYR A 9 -11.81 -0.11 1.84
N ASP A 10 -12.88 0.51 1.32
CA ASP A 10 -13.96 1.09 2.11
C ASP A 10 -14.77 0.03 2.89
N GLN A 11 -14.73 -1.24 2.49
CA GLN A 11 -15.35 -2.34 3.23
C GLN A 11 -14.64 -2.66 4.54
N ASP A 12 -13.30 -2.56 4.55
CA ASP A 12 -12.46 -2.83 5.72
C ASP A 12 -11.14 -2.04 5.64
N PRO A 13 -11.14 -0.74 5.97
CA PRO A 13 -9.96 0.10 5.85
C PRO A 13 -8.80 -0.34 6.77
N ASP A 14 -9.12 -0.85 7.96
CA ASP A 14 -8.15 -1.21 9.00
C ASP A 14 -7.30 -2.44 8.63
N ARG A 15 -7.81 -3.29 7.72
CA ARG A 15 -7.08 -4.41 7.12
C ARG A 15 -5.86 -3.96 6.33
N TYR A 16 -5.91 -2.76 5.76
CA TYR A 16 -4.94 -2.29 4.79
C TYR A 16 -4.05 -1.21 5.38
N THR A 17 -2.78 -1.19 4.97
CA THR A 17 -1.84 -0.15 5.42
C THR A 17 -0.75 0.15 4.41
N LEU A 18 -0.02 1.23 4.64
CA LEU A 18 1.24 1.51 3.95
C LEU A 18 2.41 1.11 4.84
N VAL A 19 3.33 0.35 4.27
CA VAL A 19 4.61 -0.02 4.87
C VAL A 19 5.75 0.60 4.05
N SER A 20 6.95 0.66 4.63
CA SER A 20 8.14 1.12 3.92
C SER A 20 8.42 0.21 2.71
N GLY A 21 8.72 0.80 1.56
CA GLY A 21 9.17 0.01 0.40
C GLY A 21 10.62 -0.49 0.51
N HIS A 22 11.28 -0.22 1.64
CA HIS A 22 12.56 -0.81 2.02
C HIS A 22 12.41 -2.07 2.89
N GLU A 23 11.18 -2.47 3.22
CA GLU A 23 10.91 -3.72 3.95
C GLU A 23 11.38 -4.95 3.17
N GLU A 24 11.77 -6.00 3.90
CA GLU A 24 12.20 -7.25 3.28
C GLU A 24 11.04 -7.88 2.49
N GLY A 25 11.30 -8.27 1.25
CA GLY A 25 10.28 -8.82 0.34
C GLY A 25 9.41 -7.77 -0.35
N ALA A 26 9.61 -6.47 -0.10
CA ALA A 26 8.90 -5.41 -0.81
C ALA A 26 9.18 -5.48 -2.32
N PRO A 27 8.17 -5.20 -3.17
CA PRO A 27 8.32 -5.23 -4.62
C PRO A 27 9.33 -4.18 -5.08
N THR A 28 10.34 -4.62 -5.82
CA THR A 28 11.28 -3.71 -6.46
C THR A 28 10.67 -3.15 -7.75
N CYS A 29 10.89 -1.86 -8.00
CA CYS A 29 10.52 -1.26 -9.27
C CYS A 29 11.49 -1.75 -10.36
N PRO A 30 11.00 -2.19 -11.53
CA PRO A 30 11.88 -2.65 -12.63
C PRO A 30 12.81 -1.56 -13.17
N TYR A 31 12.53 -0.28 -12.88
CA TYR A 31 13.35 0.86 -13.29
C TYR A 31 14.36 1.30 -12.21
N GLY A 32 14.55 0.51 -11.15
CA GLY A 32 15.53 0.77 -10.09
C GLY A 32 15.10 1.78 -9.02
N ASN A 33 13.96 2.45 -9.19
CA ASN A 33 13.44 3.41 -8.21
C ASN A 33 12.70 2.67 -7.09
N MET A 34 13.24 2.68 -5.87
CA MET A 34 12.50 2.16 -4.71
C MET A 34 11.35 3.10 -4.37
N GLN A 35 10.14 2.56 -4.21
CA GLN A 35 9.01 3.35 -3.71
C GLN A 35 9.19 3.54 -2.21
N GLN A 36 8.96 4.74 -1.69
CA GLN A 36 9.06 4.99 -0.25
C GLN A 36 7.99 4.21 0.51
N TRP A 37 6.80 4.03 -0.08
CA TRP A 37 5.65 3.39 0.52
C TRP A 37 5.08 2.31 -0.40
N VAL A 38 4.67 1.19 0.18
CA VAL A 38 4.05 0.06 -0.50
C VAL A 38 2.79 -0.35 0.26
N GLY A 39 1.76 -0.76 -0.47
CA GLY A 39 0.54 -1.28 0.14
C GLY A 39 0.73 -2.66 0.74
N TYR A 40 0.13 -2.89 1.90
CA TYR A 40 0.20 -4.15 2.62
C TYR A 40 -1.18 -4.54 3.17
N ASP A 41 -1.50 -5.82 3.03
CA ASP A 41 -2.66 -6.45 3.62
C ASP A 41 -2.25 -7.13 4.93
N ARG A 42 -2.77 -6.66 6.06
CA ARG A 42 -2.43 -7.16 7.39
C ARG A 42 -3.07 -8.51 7.71
N VAL A 43 -4.14 -8.89 7.00
CA VAL A 43 -4.86 -10.14 7.24
C VAL A 43 -4.22 -11.27 6.46
N GLU A 44 -3.88 -11.03 5.20
CA GLU A 44 -3.23 -12.03 4.34
C GLU A 44 -1.70 -11.90 4.32
N GLU A 45 -1.15 -10.97 5.11
CA GLU A 45 0.28 -10.73 5.31
C GLU A 45 1.07 -10.59 4.00
N LYS A 46 0.52 -9.86 3.04
CA LYS A 46 1.08 -9.76 1.69
C LYS A 46 1.10 -8.34 1.14
N PHE A 47 2.07 -8.08 0.26
CA PHE A 47 2.14 -6.82 -0.47
C PHE A 47 1.05 -6.75 -1.55
N ILE A 48 0.40 -5.58 -1.62
CA ILE A 48 -0.71 -5.26 -2.52
C ILE A 48 -0.50 -3.91 -3.18
N ARG A 49 -1.25 -3.65 -4.24
CA ARG A 49 -1.25 -2.39 -4.97
C ARG A 49 -2.58 -1.68 -4.80
N PHE A 50 -2.58 -0.51 -4.19
CA PHE A 50 -3.76 0.34 -4.16
C PHE A 50 -4.02 1.02 -5.50
N THR A 51 -5.29 1.34 -5.76
CA THR A 51 -5.63 2.35 -6.76
C THR A 51 -5.07 3.71 -6.37
N LYS A 52 -4.92 4.60 -7.37
CA LYS A 52 -4.33 5.94 -7.16
C LYS A 52 -5.07 6.76 -6.10
N SER A 53 -6.40 6.64 -6.00
CA SER A 53 -7.20 7.38 -5.02
C SER A 53 -6.91 6.94 -3.60
N VAL A 54 -7.01 5.64 -3.32
CA VAL A 54 -6.73 5.05 -2.00
C VAL A 54 -5.29 5.31 -1.59
N PHE A 55 -4.33 5.11 -2.49
CA PHE A 55 -2.92 5.36 -2.21
C PHE A 55 -2.68 6.81 -1.78
N LYS A 56 -3.30 7.79 -2.45
CA LYS A 56 -3.16 9.20 -2.09
C LYS A 56 -3.74 9.53 -0.72
N GLN A 57 -4.90 8.95 -0.37
CA GLN A 57 -5.51 9.14 0.94
C GLN A 57 -4.59 8.64 2.06
N LEU A 58 -4.08 7.42 1.91
CA LEU A 58 -3.18 6.79 2.89
C LEU A 58 -1.85 7.55 3.04
N ILE A 59 -1.27 8.07 1.95
CA ILE A 59 -0.07 8.90 2.02
C ILE A 59 -0.36 10.19 2.78
N GLN A 60 -1.48 10.85 2.50
CA GLN A 60 -1.85 12.10 3.15
C GLN A 60 -2.10 11.90 4.65
N GLU A 61 -2.70 10.78 5.05
CA GLU A 61 -2.83 10.41 6.47
C GLU A 61 -1.46 10.23 7.13
N LYS A 62 -0.51 9.58 6.45
CA LYS A 62 0.87 9.39 6.94
C LYS A 62 1.70 10.66 7.03
N GLU A 63 1.49 11.62 6.14
CA GLU A 63 2.19 12.92 6.16
C GLU A 63 1.64 13.88 7.22
N ASN A 64 0.42 13.65 7.69
CA ASN A 64 -0.25 14.47 8.71
C ASN A 64 -0.14 13.88 10.15
N GLU A 65 0.52 12.73 10.30
CA GLU A 65 0.82 12.05 11.57
C GLU A 65 2.11 12.62 12.20
#